data_AF-A0A3S4T8A5-F1
#
_entry.id   AF-A0A3S4T8A5-F1
#
_cell.length_a   1.000
_cell.length_b   1.000
_cell.length_c   1.000
_cell.angle_alpha   90.00
_cell.angle_beta   90.00
_cell.angle_gamma   90.00
#
_symmetry.space_group_name_H-M   'P 1'
#
loop_
_entity.id
_entity.type
_entity.pdbx_description
1 polymer ?
#
loop_
_entity_poly.entity_id
_entity_poly.type
_entity_poly.pdbx_seq_one_letter_code
_entity_poly.pdbx_strand_id
1 'polypeptide(L)' 'RVVNEALTHGPQYVKRRGVDTVVVLSVRDYEKLTSQKPSFTDFLLSAPKIDNDADLFERQHEYPRELDL' A
#
# COMPACT_ATOMS: atom_id res chain seq x y z
N ARG A 1 -8.11 -20.34 -20.28
CA ARG A 1 -8.86 -20.39 -19.00
C ARG A 1 -8.00 -19.87 -17.83
N VAL A 2 -6.86 -20.49 -17.48
CA VAL A 2 -6.03 -20.08 -16.32
C VAL A 2 -5.64 -18.59 -16.28
N VAL A 3 -5.32 -17.99 -17.43
CA VAL A 3 -4.97 -16.56 -17.51
C VAL A 3 -6.15 -15.67 -17.11
N ASN A 4 -7.36 -15.98 -17.60
CA ASN A 4 -8.55 -15.19 -17.29
C ASN A 4 -8.91 -15.31 -15.80
N GLU A 5 -8.76 -16.49 -15.21
CA GLU A 5 -8.96 -16.72 -13.77
C GLU A 5 -7.96 -15.89 -12.95
N ALA A 6 -6.69 -15.85 -13.38
CA ALA A 6 -5.65 -15.02 -12.74
C ALA A 6 -5.96 -13.52 -12.79
N LEU A 7 -6.66 -13.06 -13.83
CA LEU A 7 -7.04 -11.66 -14.01
C LEU A 7 -8.31 -11.27 -13.26
N THR A 8 -9.24 -12.21 -13.03
CA THR A 8 -10.60 -11.90 -12.53
C THR A 8 -10.87 -12.44 -11.13
N HIS A 9 -10.27 -13.57 -10.76
CA HIS A 9 -10.51 -14.25 -9.48
C HIS A 9 -9.27 -14.29 -8.59
N GLY A 10 -8.11 -13.81 -9.08
CA GLY A 10 -6.87 -13.71 -8.30
C GLY A 10 -5.90 -14.88 -8.55
N PRO A 11 -4.88 -15.06 -7.68
CA PRO A 11 -3.76 -15.97 -7.91
C PRO A 11 -4.16 -17.41 -8.23
N GLN A 12 -3.52 -18.01 -9.23
CA GLN A 12 -3.77 -19.39 -9.62
C GLN A 12 -2.56 -20.28 -9.34
N TYR A 13 -2.73 -21.29 -8.49
CA TYR A 13 -1.68 -22.23 -8.13
C TYR A 13 -1.59 -23.37 -9.14
N VAL A 14 -0.38 -23.65 -9.63
CA VAL A 14 -0.11 -24.74 -10.57
C VAL A 14 0.76 -25.78 -9.89
N LYS A 15 0.24 -27.01 -9.85
CA LYS A 15 0.91 -28.17 -9.25
C LYS A 15 1.56 -29.05 -10.32
N ARG A 16 2.76 -29.56 -10.03
CA ARG A 16 3.42 -30.62 -10.80
C ARG A 16 3.54 -31.85 -9.91
N ARG A 17 2.92 -32.97 -10.32
CA ARG A 17 2.87 -34.22 -9.53
C ARG A 17 2.33 -34.02 -8.10
N GLY A 18 1.29 -33.19 -7.95
CA GLY A 18 0.65 -32.90 -6.66
C GLY A 18 1.36 -31.86 -5.79
N VAL A 19 2.55 -31.39 -6.20
CA VAL A 19 3.36 -30.41 -5.46
C VAL A 19 3.17 -29.02 -6.05
N ASP A 20 2.91 -28.01 -5.21
CA ASP A 20 2.87 -26.61 -5.64
C ASP A 20 4.22 -26.20 -6.25
N THR A 21 4.18 -25.72 -7.49
CA THR A 21 5.41 -25.47 -8.28
C THR A 21 5.51 -24.01 -8.72
N VAL A 22 4.42 -23.45 -9.24
CA VAL A 22 4.37 -22.04 -9.66
C VAL A 22 3.01 -21.43 -9.33
N VAL A 23 2.96 -20.10 -9.24
CA VAL A 23 1.71 -19.34 -9.15
C VAL A 23 1.62 -18.39 -10.35
N VAL A 24 0.43 -18.27 -10.94
CA VAL A 24 0.14 -17.32 -12.02
C VAL A 24 -0.62 -16.13 -11.43
N LEU A 25 -0.10 -14.93 -11.69
CA LEU A 25 -0.64 -13.65 -11.21
C LEU A 25 -0.84 -12.70 -12.38
N SER A 26 -1.74 -11.72 -12.21
CA SER A 26 -1.74 -10.54 -13.08
C SER A 26 -0.43 -9.77 -12.92
N VAL A 27 0.04 -9.12 -13.99
CA VAL A 27 1.24 -8.28 -13.93
C VAL A 27 1.09 -7.20 -12.86
N ARG A 28 -0.09 -6.58 -12.77
CA ARG A 28 -0.42 -5.57 -11.76
C ARG A 28 -0.20 -6.07 -10.33
N ASP A 29 -0.57 -7.30 -10.02
CA ASP A 29 -0.43 -7.84 -8.67
C ASP A 29 0.99 -8.29 -8.39
N TYR A 30 1.70 -8.84 -9.38
CA TYR A 30 3.13 -9.12 -9.29
C TYR A 30 3.93 -7.84 -9.02
N GLU A 31 3.65 -6.76 -9.75
CA GLU A 31 4.28 -5.46 -9.56
C GLU A 31 4.00 -4.92 -8.16
N LYS A 32 2.76 -4.96 -7.65
CA LYS A 32 2.47 -4.53 -6.26
C LYS A 32 3.28 -5.30 -5.22
N LEU A 33 3.44 -6.62 -5.42
CA LEU A 33 4.18 -7.51 -4.51
C LEU A 33 5.68 -7.26 -4.54
N THR A 34 6.23 -6.96 -5.72
CA THR A 34 7.67 -6.80 -5.95
C THR A 34 8.13 -5.34 -5.96
N SER A 35 7.20 -4.39 -5.93
CA SER A 35 7.51 -2.96 -5.87
C SER A 35 8.32 -2.68 -4.62
N GLN A 36 9.49 -2.05 -4.78
CA GLN A 36 10.31 -1.54 -3.68
C GLN A 36 9.70 -0.24 -3.15
N LYS A 37 8.48 -0.31 -2.63
CA LYS A 37 7.84 0.84 -2.01
C LYS A 37 8.50 1.11 -0.65
N PRO A 38 8.68 2.39 -0.28
CA PRO A 38 9.08 2.73 1.08
C PRO A 38 8.09 2.12 2.06
N SER A 39 8.57 1.78 3.27
CA SER A 39 7.66 1.41 4.34
C SER A 39 6.68 2.56 4.61
N PHE A 40 5.53 2.26 5.23
CA PHE A 40 4.58 3.32 5.57
C PHE A 40 5.23 4.41 6.45
N THR A 41 6.13 4.01 7.36
CA THR A 41 6.92 4.95 8.17
C THR A 41 7.89 5.78 7.33
N ASP A 42 8.63 5.18 6.40
CA ASP A 42 9.54 5.92 5.52
C ASP A 42 8.79 6.93 4.64
N PHE A 43 7.61 6.52 4.15
CA PHE A 43 6.72 7.40 3.39
C PHE A 43 6.30 8.63 4.22
N LEU A 44 5.81 8.44 5.44
CA LEU A 44 5.42 9.55 6.31
C LEU A 44 6.60 10.48 6.63
N LEU A 45 7.80 9.94 6.82
CA LEU A 45 9.01 10.70 7.11
C LEU A 45 9.64 11.38 5.88
N SER A 46 9.24 10.97 4.68
CA SER A 46 9.69 11.57 3.41
C SER A 46 8.99 12.88 3.06
N ALA A 47 8.00 13.30 3.85
CA ALA A 47 7.30 14.57 3.63
C ALA A 47 8.30 15.74 3.62
N PRO A 48 8.04 16.78 2.80
CA PRO A 48 8.86 17.98 2.80
C PRO A 48 9.02 18.52 4.23
N LYS A 49 10.28 18.61 4.68
CA LYS A 49 10.58 19.22 5.96
C LYS A 49 10.49 20.73 5.77
N ILE A 50 9.69 21.37 6.62
CA ILE A 50 9.72 22.83 6.75
C ILE A 50 10.99 23.14 7.53
N ASP A 51 11.82 24.06 7.04
CA ASP A 51 13.01 24.49 7.76
C ASP A 51 12.60 25.02 9.15
N ASN A 52 13.28 24.52 10.19
CA ASN A 52 12.94 24.74 11.60
C ASN A 52 12.99 26.22 12.03
N ASP A 53 13.50 27.11 11.18
CA ASP A 53 13.68 28.54 11.49
C ASP A 53 12.43 29.37 11.15
N ALA A 54 11.41 28.75 10.58
CA ALA A 54 10.16 29.41 10.25
C ALA A 54 9.02 28.82 11.08
N ASP A 55 8.71 29.47 12.21
CA ASP A 55 7.44 29.34 12.93
C ASP A 55 6.29 29.86 12.04
N LEU A 56 6.04 29.18 10.92
CA LEU A 56 5.03 29.57 9.93
C LEU A 56 3.60 29.36 10.45
N PHE A 57 3.45 28.59 11.53
CA PHE A 57 2.15 28.18 12.05
C PHE A 57 2.14 28.16 13.57
N GLU A 58 1.19 28.87 14.17
CA GLU A 58 0.86 28.72 15.58
C GLU A 58 -0.09 27.53 15.77
N ARG A 59 0.13 26.74 16.84
CA ARG A 59 -0.81 25.67 17.21
C ARG A 59 -2.15 26.30 17.57
N GLN A 60 -3.21 25.98 16.82
CA GLN A 60 -4.56 26.35 17.22
C GLN A 60 -4.97 25.57 18.48
N HIS A 61 -5.44 26.30 19.50
CA HIS A 61 -5.89 25.76 20.78
C HIS A 61 -7.43 25.75 20.91
N GLU A 62 -8.14 25.71 19.78
CA GLU A 62 -9.61 25.64 19.80
C GLU A 62 -10.10 24.32 20.39
N TYR A 63 -11.20 24.41 21.13
CA TYR A 63 -11.89 23.24 21.64
C TYR A 63 -12.63 22.52 20.49
N PRO A 64 -12.72 21.18 20.52
CA PRO A 64 -13.56 20.43 19.60
C PRO A 64 -15.00 20.96 19.62
N ARG A 65 -15.66 20.94 18.47
CA ARG A 65 -17.09 21.28 18.39
C ARG A 65 -17.90 20.27 19.21
N GLU A 66 -18.88 20.76 19.96
CA GLU A 66 -19.88 19.91 20.62
C GLU A 66 -20.62 19.07 19.56
N LEU A 67 -20.66 17.76 19.76
CA LEU A 67 -21.40 16.82 18.94
C LEU A 67 -22.56 16.28 19.77
N ASP A 68 -23.79 16.49 19.32
CA ASP A 68 -24.94 15.73 19.82
C ASP A 68 -24.87 14.32 19.22
N LEU A 69 -24.56 13.34 20.07
CA LEU A 69 -24.48 11.90 19.73
C LEU A 69 -25.81 11.19 19.95
#